data_AF-A0A5K0WX43-F1
#
_entry.id   AF-A0A5K0WX43-F1
#
_cell.length_a   1.000
_cell.length_b   1.000
_cell.length_c   1.000
_cell.angle_alpha   90.00
_cell.angle_beta   90.00
_cell.angle_gamma   90.00
#
_symmetry.space_group_name_H-M   'P 1'
#
loop_
_entity.id
_entity.type
_entity.pdbx_description
1 polymer ?
#
loop_
_entity_poly.entity_id
_entity_poly.type
_entity_poly.pdbx_seq_one_letter_code
_entity_poly.pdbx_strand_id
1 'polypeptide(L)'
;FYDHYFDWGMAEEIKRLTKIRAENGIEPGSSCEILAADADLYVAKIEGKVITKIGSRYNMGGLIPPGFQLAASGNGYAVWQMN
;
A
#
# COMPACT_ATOMS: atom_id res chain seq x y z
N PHE A 1 11.02 -0.34 16.17
CA PHE A 1 10.40 -1.24 15.17
C PHE A 1 9.97 -2.56 15.77
N TYR A 2 10.77 -3.21 16.64
CA TYR A 2 10.34 -4.39 17.43
C TYR A 2 9.00 -4.15 18.12
N ASP A 3 8.89 -3.06 18.87
CA ASP A 3 7.69 -2.71 19.63
C ASP A 3 6.46 -2.49 18.74
N HIS A 4 6.65 -2.05 17.49
CA HIS A 4 5.54 -1.86 16.55
C HIS A 4 4.90 -3.22 16.23
N TYR A 5 5.75 -4.25 16.07
CA TYR A 5 5.30 -5.60 15.76
C TYR A 5 4.83 -6.36 16.99
N PHE A 6 5.52 -6.26 18.13
CA PHE A 6 5.25 -7.10 19.30
C PHE A 6 4.37 -6.43 20.37
N ASP A 7 4.47 -5.11 20.55
CA ASP A 7 3.90 -4.43 21.73
C ASP A 7 2.75 -3.48 21.40
N TRP A 8 2.72 -2.90 20.20
CA TRP A 8 1.76 -1.84 19.82
C TRP A 8 0.52 -2.37 19.09
N GLY A 9 0.36 -3.69 18.99
CA GLY A 9 -0.82 -4.31 18.38
C GLY A 9 -0.88 -4.24 16.85
N MET A 10 0.21 -3.87 16.17
CA MET A 10 0.24 -3.74 14.70
C MET A 10 0.71 -5.02 13.99
N ALA A 11 0.94 -6.12 14.74
CA ALA A 11 1.50 -7.37 14.23
C ALA A 11 0.75 -7.89 12.99
N GLU A 12 -0.57 -7.95 13.06
CA GLU A 12 -1.42 -8.52 12.01
C GLU A 12 -1.46 -7.63 10.75
N GLU A 13 -1.47 -6.31 10.91
CA GLU A 13 -1.37 -5.37 9.79
C GLU A 13 -0.01 -5.48 9.09
N ILE A 14 1.09 -5.53 9.86
CA ILE A 14 2.45 -5.69 9.32
C ILE A 14 2.59 -7.04 8.60
N LYS A 15 2.09 -8.13 9.16
CA LYS A 15 2.07 -9.46 8.51
C LYS A 15 1.31 -9.41 7.18
N ARG A 16 0.14 -8.77 7.14
CA ARG A 16 -0.67 -8.65 5.92
C ARG A 16 0.07 -7.87 4.83
N LEU A 17 0.68 -6.73 5.16
CA LEU A 17 1.46 -5.94 4.22
C LEU A 17 2.71 -6.69 3.71
N THR A 18 3.37 -7.43 4.61
CA THR A 18 4.54 -8.26 4.26
C THR A 18 4.14 -9.40 3.33
N LYS A 19 3.00 -10.04 3.57
CA LYS A 19 2.43 -11.08 2.71
C LYS A 19 2.12 -10.54 1.31
N ILE A 20 1.46 -9.38 1.21
CA ILE A 20 1.18 -8.69 -0.07
C ILE A 20 2.47 -8.45 -0.86
N ARG A 21 3.52 -7.94 -0.19
CA ARG A 21 4.83 -7.71 -0.79
C ARG A 21 5.42 -9.00 -1.37
N ALA A 22 5.40 -10.09 -0.59
CA ALA A 22 5.94 -11.37 -0.98
C ALA A 22 5.17 -12.01 -2.15
N GLU A 23 3.84 -12.03 -2.09
CA GLU A 23 2.98 -12.62 -3.13
C GLU A 23 3.07 -11.89 -4.47
N ASN A 24 3.44 -10.60 -4.48
CA ASN A 24 3.64 -9.82 -5.70
C ASN A 24 5.09 -9.82 -6.22
N GLY A 25 5.99 -10.51 -5.52
CA GLY A 25 7.41 -10.53 -5.87
C GLY A 25 8.05 -9.14 -5.81
N ILE A 26 7.64 -8.28 -4.86
CA ILE A 26 8.24 -6.97 -4.69
C ILE A 26 9.58 -7.13 -3.97
N GLU A 27 10.65 -6.81 -4.68
CA GLU A 27 12.04 -6.89 -4.26
C GLU A 27 12.70 -5.51 -4.20
N PRO A 28 13.92 -5.36 -3.63
CA PRO A 28 14.61 -4.06 -3.54
C PRO A 28 14.78 -3.31 -4.87
N GLY A 29 14.90 -4.03 -5.99
CA GLY A 29 15.04 -3.43 -7.33
C GLY A 29 13.73 -3.08 -8.04
N SER A 30 12.58 -3.26 -7.36
CA SER A 30 11.27 -2.99 -7.91
C SER A 30 11.10 -1.53 -8.33
N SER A 31 10.55 -1.32 -9.52
CA SER A 31 10.11 -0.02 -10.00
C SER A 31 9.02 0.57 -9.10
N CYS A 32 9.10 1.88 -8.88
CA CYS A 32 8.13 2.65 -8.11
C CYS A 32 7.74 3.89 -8.90
N GLU A 33 6.47 3.99 -9.27
CA GLU A 33 5.88 5.10 -10.01
C GLU A 33 4.96 5.90 -9.09
N ILE A 34 5.28 7.17 -8.87
CA ILE A 34 4.45 8.07 -8.05
C ILE A 34 3.28 8.57 -8.90
N LEU A 35 2.05 8.29 -8.47
CA LEU A 35 0.82 8.71 -9.15
C LEU A 35 0.25 10.02 -8.59
N ALA A 36 0.45 10.28 -7.30
CA ALA A 36 0.06 11.53 -6.64
C ALA A 36 0.94 11.79 -5.40
N ALA A 37 1.24 13.06 -5.14
CA ALA A 37 2.03 13.50 -3.98
C ALA A 37 1.57 14.91 -3.53
N ASP A 38 0.52 14.94 -2.72
CA ASP A 38 -0.01 16.13 -2.05
C ASP A 38 0.26 16.05 -0.53
N ALA A 39 -0.03 17.14 0.20
CA ALA A 39 0.17 17.21 1.65
C ALA A 39 -0.61 16.15 2.46
N ASP A 40 -1.77 15.74 1.98
CA ASP A 40 -2.70 14.80 2.61
C ASP A 40 -2.91 13.49 1.82
N LEU A 41 -2.12 13.28 0.75
CA LEU A 41 -2.23 12.12 -0.14
C LEU A 41 -0.89 11.78 -0.80
N TYR A 42 -0.43 10.55 -0.64
CA TYR A 42 0.64 9.98 -1.46
C TYR A 42 0.17 8.65 -2.04
N VAL A 43 0.29 8.49 -3.35
CA VAL A 43 -0.09 7.27 -4.08
C VAL A 43 1.07 6.83 -4.96
N ALA A 44 1.48 5.57 -4.83
CA ALA A 44 2.53 4.98 -5.66
C ALA A 44 2.11 3.60 -6.18
N LYS A 45 2.52 3.31 -7.40
CA LYS A 45 2.37 2.01 -8.07
C LYS A 45 3.72 1.32 -8.13
N ILE A 46 3.79 0.10 -7.64
CA ILE A 46 5.01 -0.70 -7.53
C ILE A 46 4.91 -1.85 -8.53
N GLU A 47 5.89 -1.97 -9.43
CA GLU A 47 5.97 -3.03 -10.45
C GLU A 47 4.73 -3.17 -11.36
N GLY A 48 3.87 -2.15 -11.40
CA GLY A 48 2.56 -2.26 -12.06
C GLY A 48 1.61 -3.29 -11.41
N LYS A 49 1.95 -3.83 -10.23
CA LYS A 49 1.24 -4.92 -9.55
C LYS A 49 0.53 -4.50 -8.27
N VAL A 50 1.09 -3.52 -7.56
CA VAL A 50 0.56 -3.04 -6.28
C VAL A 50 0.43 -1.53 -6.32
N ILE A 51 -0.69 -0.99 -5.83
CA ILE A 51 -0.84 0.44 -5.55
C ILE A 51 -0.92 0.63 -4.05
N THR A 52 -0.13 1.55 -3.51
CA THR A 52 -0.22 1.98 -2.10
C THR A 52 -0.68 3.41 -2.01
N LYS A 53 -1.48 3.71 -0.99
CA LYS A 53 -1.92 5.05 -0.62
C LYS A 53 -1.64 5.27 0.85
N ILE A 54 -1.07 6.43 1.18
CA ILE A 54 -1.01 6.95 2.54
C ILE A 54 -1.55 8.39 2.58
N GLY A 55 -1.96 8.85 3.76
CA GLY A 55 -2.53 10.18 3.99
C GLY A 55 -4.00 10.16 4.37
N SER A 56 -4.50 11.28 4.90
CA SER A 56 -5.86 11.40 5.44
C SER A 56 -6.93 11.50 4.35
N ARG A 57 -6.59 11.91 3.12
CA ARG A 57 -7.56 12.04 2.02
C ARG A 57 -8.15 10.69 1.65
N TYR A 58 -9.46 10.52 1.77
CA TYR A 58 -10.14 9.26 1.38
C TYR A 58 -10.45 9.21 -0.12
N ASN A 59 -10.89 10.33 -0.68
CA ASN A 59 -11.23 10.41 -2.10
C ASN A 59 -9.95 10.52 -2.95
N MET A 60 -9.72 9.52 -3.81
CA MET A 60 -8.58 9.48 -4.73
C MET A 60 -8.99 9.73 -6.18
N GLY A 61 -10.26 10.04 -6.46
CA GLY A 61 -10.77 10.18 -7.82
C GLY A 61 -10.50 8.94 -8.69
N GLY A 62 -9.95 9.16 -9.88
CA GLY A 62 -9.60 8.10 -10.84
C GLY A 62 -8.16 7.56 -10.74
N LEU A 63 -7.48 7.75 -9.60
CA LEU A 63 -6.07 7.35 -9.44
C LEU A 63 -5.85 5.83 -9.37
N ILE A 64 -6.89 5.04 -9.10
CA ILE A 64 -6.81 3.58 -9.10
C ILE A 64 -7.34 3.07 -10.46
N PRO A 65 -6.46 2.54 -11.33
CA PRO A 65 -6.89 2.00 -12.62
C PRO A 65 -7.79 0.76 -12.45
N PRO A 66 -8.62 0.43 -13.46
CA PRO A 66 -9.34 -0.84 -13.50
C PRO A 66 -8.40 -2.04 -13.37
N GLY A 67 -8.87 -3.11 -12.74
CA GLY A 67 -8.09 -4.35 -12.51
C GLY A 67 -7.44 -4.45 -11.13
N PHE A 68 -7.33 -3.33 -10.41
CA PHE A 68 -6.84 -3.31 -9.04
C PHE A 68 -7.97 -3.54 -8.00
N GLN A 69 -7.76 -4.45 -7.07
CA GLN A 69 -8.69 -4.76 -5.98
C GLN A 69 -8.09 -4.42 -4.62
N LEU A 70 -8.92 -3.96 -3.67
CA LEU A 70 -8.47 -3.58 -2.33
C LEU A 70 -7.97 -4.81 -1.58
N ALA A 71 -6.68 -4.83 -1.27
CA ALA A 71 -5.99 -5.95 -0.62
C ALA A 71 -5.79 -5.72 0.89
N ALA A 72 -5.62 -4.48 1.33
CA ALA A 72 -5.54 -4.10 2.74
C ALA A 72 -5.89 -2.61 2.94
N SER A 73 -6.40 -2.24 4.10
CA SER A 73 -6.61 -0.85 4.50
C SER A 73 -6.61 -0.72 6.02
N GLY A 74 -6.21 0.45 6.50
CA GLY A 74 -6.24 0.80 7.92
C GLY A 74 -6.23 2.32 8.10
N ASN A 75 -5.85 2.77 9.29
CA ASN A 75 -5.85 4.20 9.58
C ASN A 75 -4.83 4.94 8.71
N GLY A 76 -5.31 5.77 7.79
CA GLY A 76 -4.47 6.59 6.92
C GLY A 76 -3.74 5.83 5.81
N TYR A 77 -4.07 4.55 5.54
CA TYR A 77 -3.48 3.81 4.43
C TYR A 77 -4.46 2.85 3.73
N ALA A 78 -4.18 2.57 2.45
CA ALA A 78 -4.83 1.51 1.70
C ALA A 78 -3.88 0.93 0.63
N VAL A 79 -4.06 -0.34 0.28
CA VAL A 79 -3.25 -1.07 -0.68
C VAL A 79 -4.15 -1.87 -1.61
N TRP A 80 -3.89 -1.79 -2.92
CA TRP A 80 -4.56 -2.56 -3.94
C TRP A 80 -3.58 -3.47 -4.67
N GLN A 81 -4.05 -4.64 -5.13
CA GLN A 81 -3.30 -5.59 -5.95
C GLN A 81 -4.00 -5.75 -7.30
N MET A 82 -3.23 -5.92 -8.38
CA MET A 82 -3.76 -6.32 -9.68
C MET A 82 -4.20 -7.79 -9.60
N ASN A 83 -5.43 -8.09 -10.03
CA ASN A 83 -5.92 -9.46 -10.16
C ASN A 83 -5.32 -10.21 -11.35
#